data_AF-A0A2J7ZHG5-F1
#
_entry.id   AF-A0A2J7ZHG5-F1
#
_cell.length_a   1.000
_cell.length_b   1.000
_cell.length_c   1.000
_cell.angle_alpha   90.00
_cell.angle_beta   90.00
_cell.angle_gamma   90.00
#
_symmetry.space_group_name_H-M   'P 1'
#
loop_
_entity.id
_entity.type
_entity.pdbx_description
1 polymer ?
#
loop_
_entity_poly.entity_id
_entity_poly.type
_entity_poly.pdbx_seq_one_letter_code
_entity_poly.pdbx_strand_id
1 'polypeptide(L)'
;LLYEGADPLAAVSGARLHHQWLPDLCLYESYSLDGVTYSTDPAVLEGLAQRGTPMVPYTGQLGDVQAIVVGAANGAASTAVSDPRKDGAPAAARA
;
A
#
# COMPACT_ATOMS: atom_id res chain seq x y z
N LEU A 1 -1.96 -13.21 9.39
CA LEU A 1 -2.72 -12.72 8.22
C LEU A 1 -2.47 -11.23 8.11
N LEU A 2 -2.24 -10.72 6.90
CA LEU A 2 -2.54 -9.32 6.60
C LEU A 2 -3.98 -9.05 7.09
N TYR A 3 -4.27 -7.83 7.55
CA TYR A 3 -5.57 -7.45 8.09
C TYR A 3 -6.71 -8.03 7.23
N GLU A 4 -7.64 -8.77 7.85
CA GLU A 4 -8.80 -9.43 7.22
C GLU A 4 -8.53 -10.50 6.16
N GLY A 5 -7.29 -10.98 6.02
CA GLY A 5 -6.96 -11.96 4.98
C GLY A 5 -7.01 -11.38 3.57
N ALA A 6 -6.76 -10.08 3.46
CA ALA A 6 -6.64 -9.40 2.19
C ALA A 6 -5.67 -10.12 1.24
N ASP A 7 -6.05 -10.18 -0.04
CA ASP A 7 -5.18 -10.62 -1.11
C ASP A 7 -3.85 -9.83 -1.06
N PRO A 8 -2.68 -10.50 -1.14
CA PRO A 8 -1.39 -9.82 -0.99
C PRO A 8 -1.18 -8.70 -2.00
N LEU A 9 -1.66 -8.85 -3.24
CA LEU A 9 -1.53 -7.81 -4.26
C LEU A 9 -2.42 -6.62 -3.91
N ALA A 10 -3.66 -6.85 -3.50
CA ALA A 10 -4.54 -5.79 -3.02
C ALA A 10 -3.92 -5.02 -1.84
N ALA A 11 -3.31 -5.72 -0.87
CA ALA A 11 -2.67 -5.09 0.27
C ALA A 11 -1.45 -4.24 -0.12
N VAL A 12 -0.59 -4.73 -1.02
CA VAL A 12 0.56 -3.98 -1.54
C VAL A 12 0.11 -2.79 -2.40
N SER A 13 -0.95 -2.96 -3.20
CA SER A 13 -1.42 -1.94 -4.14
C SER A 13 -2.26 -0.84 -3.47
N GLY A 14 -2.77 -1.08 -2.27
CA GLY A 14 -3.60 -0.12 -1.54
C GLY A 14 -2.97 1.26 -1.39
N ALA A 15 -3.81 2.29 -1.32
CA ALA A 15 -3.39 3.65 -1.08
C ALA A 15 -2.79 3.80 0.33
N ARG A 16 -1.76 4.64 0.46
CA ARG A 16 -0.98 4.79 1.69
C ARG A 16 -1.10 6.18 2.31
N LEU A 17 -0.87 6.19 3.61
CA LEU A 17 -0.71 7.37 4.46
C LEU A 17 0.65 7.32 5.14
N HIS A 18 1.24 8.47 5.45
CA HIS A 18 2.49 8.57 6.21
C HIS A 18 2.48 9.75 7.17
N HIS A 19 2.76 9.49 8.45
CA HIS A 19 3.04 10.50 9.48
C HIS A 19 4.25 10.00 10.28
N GLN A 20 5.15 10.90 10.66
CA GLN A 20 6.42 10.55 11.30
C GLN A 20 6.77 11.47 12.46
N TRP A 21 5.74 11.95 13.17
CA TRP A 21 5.83 12.93 14.26
C TRP A 21 6.21 14.35 13.80
N LEU A 22 7.38 14.53 13.18
CA LEU A 22 7.84 15.82 12.66
C LEU A 22 8.21 15.73 11.16
N PRO A 23 7.75 16.66 10.31
CA PRO A 23 6.74 17.69 10.60
C PRO A 23 5.39 17.07 11.00
N ASP A 24 4.61 17.81 11.79
CA ASP A 24 3.29 17.35 12.26
C ASP A 24 2.24 17.49 11.15
N LEU A 25 2.32 16.58 10.18
CA LEU A 25 1.38 16.45 9.07
C LEU A 25 1.30 14.99 8.65
N CYS A 26 0.18 14.63 8.06
CA CYS A 26 -0.02 13.32 7.44
C CYS A 26 -0.05 13.48 5.91
N LEU A 27 0.90 12.84 5.25
CA LEU A 27 0.93 12.71 3.80
C LEU A 27 -0.05 11.60 3.38
N TYR A 28 -0.76 11.81 2.28
CA TYR A 28 -1.61 10.78 1.68
C TYR A 28 -1.43 10.71 0.18
N GLU A 29 -1.47 9.52 -0.39
CA GLU A 29 -1.41 9.36 -1.85
C GLU A 29 -2.67 9.93 -2.51
N SER A 30 -2.46 10.73 -3.56
CA SER A 30 -3.50 11.32 -4.40
C SER A 30 -2.95 11.61 -5.79
N TYR A 31 -2.65 10.55 -6.55
CA TYR A 31 -2.10 10.66 -7.90
C TYR A 31 -2.50 9.45 -8.78
N SER A 32 -2.24 9.55 -10.08
CA SER A 32 -2.40 8.45 -11.03
C SER A 32 -1.06 8.10 -11.66
N LEU A 33 -0.82 6.81 -11.89
CA LEU A 33 0.36 6.27 -12.56
C LEU A 33 -0.09 5.09 -13.43
N ASP A 34 0.32 5.11 -14.71
CA ASP A 34 0.01 4.06 -15.69
C ASP A 34 -1.47 3.63 -15.74
N GLY A 35 -2.38 4.59 -15.58
CA GLY A 35 -3.83 4.36 -15.60
C GLY A 35 -4.42 3.85 -14.29
N VAL A 36 -3.63 3.67 -13.23
CA VAL A 36 -4.07 3.32 -11.88
C VAL A 36 -4.10 4.58 -11.01
N THR A 37 -5.20 4.79 -10.29
CA THR A 37 -5.34 5.90 -9.34
C THR A 37 -5.09 5.41 -7.92
N TYR A 38 -4.14 6.05 -7.24
CA TYR A 38 -3.84 5.85 -5.83
C TYR A 38 -4.45 7.01 -5.05
N SER A 39 -5.52 6.72 -4.34
CA SER A 39 -6.24 7.69 -3.52
C SER A 39 -6.74 7.03 -2.25
N THR A 40 -6.58 7.72 -1.12
CA THR A 40 -7.22 7.32 0.13
C THR A 40 -8.71 7.64 0.09
N ASP A 41 -9.53 6.85 0.77
CA ASP A 41 -10.97 7.10 0.94
C ASP A 41 -11.21 8.51 1.54
N PRO A 42 -11.99 9.39 0.87
CA PRO A 42 -12.32 10.71 1.38
C PRO A 42 -12.88 10.73 2.81
N ALA A 43 -13.64 9.71 3.22
CA ALA A 43 -14.20 9.63 4.57
C ALA A 43 -13.11 9.42 5.64
N VAL A 44 -12.04 8.68 5.31
CA VAL A 44 -10.87 8.52 6.18
C VAL A 44 -10.11 9.84 6.29
N LEU A 45 -9.90 10.53 5.16
CA LEU A 45 -9.23 11.83 5.14
C LEU A 45 -10.00 12.87 5.97
N GLU A 46 -11.31 12.96 5.79
CA GLU A 46 -12.17 13.87 6.55
C GLU A 46 -12.16 13.53 8.04
N GLY A 47 -12.30 12.25 8.40
CA GLY A 47 -12.31 11.81 9.79
C GLY A 47 -10.98 12.07 10.52
N LEU A 48 -9.85 12.02 9.82
CA LEU A 48 -8.53 12.38 10.37
C LEU A 48 -8.36 13.91 10.47
N ALA A 49 -8.78 14.66 9.45
CA ALA A 49 -8.71 16.13 9.47
C ALA A 49 -9.56 16.72 10.62
N GLN A 50 -10.75 16.19 10.87
CA GLN A 50 -11.61 16.60 11.98
C GLN A 50 -10.99 16.35 13.36
N ARG A 51 -9.99 15.45 13.47
CA ARG A 51 -9.25 15.16 14.71
C ARG A 51 -8.04 16.08 14.90
N GLY A 52 -7.80 17.02 13.98
CA GLY A 52 -6.76 18.02 14.06
C GLY A 52 -5.48 17.67 13.30
N THR A 53 -5.41 16.54 12.59
CA THR A 53 -4.24 16.17 11.78
C THR A 53 -4.25 16.93 10.46
N PRO A 54 -3.23 17.75 10.13
CA PRO A 54 -3.12 18.34 8.80
C PRO A 54 -2.92 17.25 7.75
N MET A 55 -3.86 17.13 6.81
CA MET A 55 -3.80 16.17 5.71
C MET A 55 -3.24 16.85 4.46
N VAL A 56 -2.15 16.33 3.90
CA VAL A 56 -1.46 16.93 2.75
C VAL A 56 -1.37 15.91 1.61
N PRO A 57 -1.89 16.21 0.40
CA PRO A 57 -1.77 15.29 -0.72
C PRO A 57 -0.31 15.18 -1.13
N TYR A 58 0.13 13.95 -1.40
CA TYR A 58 1.43 13.62 -1.91
C TYR A 58 1.31 13.09 -3.33
N THR A 59 2.02 13.73 -4.26
CA THR A 59 1.98 13.42 -5.69
C THR A 59 3.13 12.52 -6.14
N GLY A 60 4.05 12.18 -5.24
CA GLY A 60 5.04 11.12 -5.43
C GLY A 60 4.56 9.78 -4.86
N GLN A 61 5.41 8.75 -4.96
CA GLN A 61 5.14 7.42 -4.42
C GLN A 61 5.47 7.34 -2.93
N LEU A 62 4.54 6.84 -2.10
CA LEU A 62 4.83 6.51 -0.71
C LEU A 62 5.39 5.08 -0.62
N GLY A 63 6.63 4.92 -1.08
CA GLY A 63 7.38 3.67 -1.09
C GLY A 63 7.00 2.70 -2.22
N ASP A 64 7.81 1.65 -2.38
CA ASP A 64 7.68 0.62 -3.41
C ASP A 64 7.79 -0.77 -2.74
N VAL A 65 6.66 -1.34 -2.30
CA VAL A 65 6.66 -2.53 -1.44
C VAL A 65 6.77 -3.82 -2.24
N GLN A 66 7.76 -4.65 -1.93
CA GLN A 66 7.84 -6.03 -2.40
C GLN A 66 7.48 -6.98 -1.25
N ALA A 67 6.63 -7.97 -1.49
CA ALA A 67 6.18 -8.88 -0.44
C ALA A 67 6.17 -10.34 -0.89
N ILE A 68 6.54 -11.23 0.04
CA ILE A 68 6.39 -12.67 -0.08
C ILE A 68 5.59 -13.16 1.12
N VAL A 69 4.43 -13.74 0.85
CA VAL A 69 3.62 -14.45 1.85
C VAL A 69 3.95 -15.93 1.74
N VAL A 70 4.63 -16.45 2.76
CA VAL A 70 5.01 -17.86 2.83
C VAL A 70 3.78 -18.69 3.20
N GLY A 71 3.48 -19.71 2.39
CA GLY A 71 2.39 -20.63 2.66
C GLY A 71 2.58 -21.39 3.99
N ALA A 72 1.47 -21.82 4.59
CA ALA A 72 1.51 -22.59 5.83
C ALA A 72 2.23 -23.94 5.64
N ALA A 73 2.78 -24.49 6.74
CA ALA A 73 3.53 -25.74 6.78
C ALA A 73 2.77 -26.97 6.25
N ASN A 74 1.46 -26.87 6.02
CA ASN A 74 0.62 -27.90 5.42
C ASN A 74 0.70 -27.98 3.88
N GLY A 75 1.67 -27.31 3.26
CA GLY A 75 1.89 -27.36 1.81
C GLY A 75 1.11 -26.32 1.01
N ALA A 76 0.57 -25.29 1.66
CA ALA A 76 0.02 -24.15 0.93
C ALA A 76 1.13 -23.45 0.11
N ALA A 77 0.81 -23.01 -1.10
CA ALA A 77 1.76 -22.31 -1.94
C ALA A 77 2.12 -20.94 -1.35
N SER A 78 3.38 -20.52 -1.54
CA SER A 78 3.82 -19.16 -1.25
C SER A 78 3.42 -18.21 -2.38
N THR A 79 3.09 -16.97 -2.04
CA THR A 79 2.70 -15.93 -2.99
C THR A 79 3.70 -14.77 -2.91
N ALA A 80 4.28 -14.38 -4.05
CA ALA A 80 5.11 -13.18 -4.17
C ALA A 80 4.36 -12.13 -4.98
N VAL A 81 4.43 -10.87 -4.56
CA VAL A 81 3.79 -9.74 -5.24
C VAL A 81 4.75 -8.54 -5.29
N SER A 82 4.63 -7.78 -6.37
CA SER A 82 5.39 -6.56 -6.61
C SER A 82 4.47 -5.36 -6.63
N ASP A 83 4.91 -4.25 -6.03
CA ASP A 83 4.20 -2.98 -6.11
C ASP A 83 4.03 -2.52 -7.56
N PRO A 84 2.79 -2.24 -8.01
CA PRO A 84 2.57 -1.68 -9.34
C PRO A 84 3.17 -0.28 -9.51
N ARG A 85 3.60 0.39 -8.42
CA ARG A 85 4.25 1.70 -8.49
C ARG A 85 5.60 1.69 -9.22
N LYS A 86 6.30 0.55 -9.31
CA LYS A 86 7.67 0.54 -9.85
C LYS A 86 8.09 -0.80 -10.44
N ASP A 87 7.66 -1.06 -11.67
CA ASP A 87 8.14 -2.04 -12.69
C ASP A 87 8.65 -3.41 -12.22
N GLY A 88 8.37 -3.80 -10.97
CA GLY A 88 8.82 -5.04 -10.36
C GLY A 88 7.95 -6.19 -10.83
N ALA A 89 8.54 -7.36 -10.92
CA ALA A 89 7.83 -8.58 -11.25
C ALA A 89 8.21 -9.68 -10.25
N PRO A 90 7.22 -10.37 -9.63
CA PRO A 90 7.52 -11.54 -8.83
C PRO A 90 7.95 -12.70 -9.74
N ALA A 91 8.79 -13.59 -9.20
CA ALA A 91 9.21 -14.80 -9.89
C ALA A 91 9.22 -15.98 -8.92
N ALA A 92 9.11 -17.19 -9.48
CA ALA A 92 9.24 -18.45 -8.74
C ALA A 92 10.19 -19.38 -9.49
N ALA A 93 10.88 -20.26 -8.77
CA ALA A 93 11.67 -21.32 -9.39
C ALA A 93 10.73 -22.23 -10.21
N ARG A 94 11.18 -22.65 -11.40
CA ARG A 94 10.47 -23.71 -12.14
C ARG A 94 10.56 -25.00 -11.33
N ALA A 95 9.42 -25.66 -11.15
CA ALA A 95 9.33 -27.02 -10.60
C ALA A 95 9.85 -28.06 -11.59
#